data_AF-A0A7R9QLZ1-F1
#
_entry.id   AF-A0A7R9QLZ1-F1
#
_cell.length_a   1.000
_cell.length_b   1.000
_cell.length_c   1.000
_cell.angle_alpha   90.00
_cell.angle_beta   90.00
_cell.angle_gamma   90.00
#
_symmetry.space_group_name_H-M   'P 1'
#
loop_
_entity.id
_entity.type
_entity.pdbx_description
1 polymer ?
#
loop_
_entity_poly.entity_id
_entity_poly.type
_entity_poly.pdbx_seq_one_letter_code
_entity_poly.pdbx_strand_id
1 'polypeptide(L)'
;MDATQHHHNQHNHPYHHLQPRQPSQSHHQPCAHVPPSPHQVNHIHLEDKHVIQKRSADQSLRIRVFYDSSVKRIPIEKFQIINNSVLPQALDYWQKALHVKPLHVPIRLN
;
A
#
# COMPACT_ATOMS: atom_id res chain seq x y z
N MET A 1 0.00 5.24 55.49
CA MET A 1 0.44 4.21 54.54
C MET A 1 -0.84 3.67 53.94
N ASP A 2 -1.32 4.34 52.89
CA ASP A 2 -2.67 4.10 52.36
C ASP A 2 -2.53 3.24 51.10
N ALA A 3 -2.99 2.00 51.19
CA ALA A 3 -2.83 1.00 50.14
C ALA A 3 -4.01 1.11 49.18
N THR A 4 -3.74 1.65 47.99
CA THR A 4 -4.70 1.79 46.90
C THR A 4 -5.32 0.43 46.55
N GLN A 5 -6.62 0.32 46.77
CA GLN A 5 -7.44 -0.85 46.53
C GLN A 5 -7.55 -1.11 45.01
N HIS A 6 -6.75 -2.03 44.49
CA HIS A 6 -6.82 -2.48 43.10
C HIS A 6 -8.10 -3.31 42.88
N HIS A 7 -9.11 -2.72 42.26
CA HIS A 7 -10.27 -3.44 41.74
C HIS A 7 -9.82 -4.40 40.62
N HIS A 8 -9.71 -5.68 40.93
CA HIS A 8 -9.50 -6.76 39.96
C HIS A 8 -10.81 -6.98 39.20
N ASN A 9 -10.91 -6.40 38.00
CA ASN A 9 -12.08 -6.57 37.14
C ASN A 9 -11.95 -7.92 36.41
N GLN A 10 -12.44 -8.99 37.05
CA GLN A 10 -12.55 -10.32 36.45
C GLN A 10 -13.55 -10.25 35.28
N HIS A 11 -13.03 -10.05 34.07
CA HIS A 11 -13.80 -10.25 32.85
C HIS A 11 -14.08 -11.74 32.71
N ASN A 12 -15.27 -12.15 33.14
CA ASN A 12 -15.81 -13.49 32.92
C ASN A 12 -16.21 -13.58 31.44
N HIS A 13 -15.23 -13.80 30.57
CA HIS A 13 -15.52 -14.17 29.18
C HIS A 13 -16.12 -15.58 29.20
N PRO A 14 -17.36 -15.78 28.73
CA PRO A 14 -17.86 -17.11 28.54
C PRO A 14 -16.98 -17.74 27.47
N TYR A 15 -16.13 -18.67 27.88
CA TYR A 15 -15.46 -19.57 26.96
C TYR A 15 -16.57 -20.30 26.21
N HIS A 16 -16.91 -19.81 25.01
CA HIS A 16 -17.57 -20.66 24.03
C HIS A 16 -16.57 -21.76 23.74
N HIS A 17 -16.74 -22.87 24.45
CA HIS A 17 -16.13 -24.12 24.09
C HIS A 17 -16.47 -24.32 22.62
N LEU A 18 -15.47 -24.11 21.75
CA LEU A 18 -15.56 -24.52 20.37
C LEU A 18 -15.70 -26.03 20.45
N GLN A 19 -16.94 -26.51 20.41
CA GLN A 19 -17.21 -27.90 20.11
C GLN A 19 -16.46 -28.16 18.80
N PRO A 20 -15.68 -29.25 18.69
CA PRO A 20 -15.13 -29.64 17.42
C PRO A 20 -16.29 -29.62 16.43
N ARG A 21 -16.15 -28.83 15.37
CA ARG A 21 -17.16 -28.74 14.31
C ARG A 21 -17.39 -30.18 13.88
N GLN A 22 -18.51 -30.76 14.31
CA GLN A 22 -18.99 -32.04 13.80
C GLN A 22 -18.87 -31.88 12.28
N PRO A 23 -18.24 -32.80 11.55
CA PRO A 23 -18.29 -32.72 10.10
C PRO A 23 -19.78 -32.72 9.77
N SER A 24 -20.31 -31.55 9.42
CA SER A 24 -21.60 -31.47 8.75
C SER A 24 -21.40 -32.45 7.62
N GLN A 25 -22.15 -33.54 7.61
CA GLN A 25 -22.15 -34.42 6.46
C GLN A 25 -22.61 -33.54 5.31
N SER A 26 -21.64 -32.93 4.64
CA SER A 26 -21.87 -32.21 3.42
C SER A 26 -22.20 -33.35 2.49
N HIS A 27 -23.49 -33.60 2.34
CA HIS A 27 -24.00 -34.14 1.11
C HIS A 27 -23.28 -33.36 0.01
N HIS A 28 -22.23 -33.95 -0.54
CA HIS A 28 -21.53 -33.40 -1.69
C HIS A 28 -22.50 -33.61 -2.84
N GLN A 29 -23.58 -32.83 -2.84
CA GLN A 29 -24.38 -32.67 -4.02
C GLN A 29 -23.41 -32.12 -5.07
N PRO A 30 -23.27 -32.81 -6.22
CA PRO A 30 -22.48 -32.29 -7.32
C PRO A 30 -22.99 -30.88 -7.60
N CYS A 31 -22.09 -29.90 -7.59
CA CYS A 31 -22.45 -28.54 -7.92
C CYS A 31 -23.05 -28.53 -9.32
N ALA A 32 -24.34 -28.21 -9.44
CA ALA A 32 -25.06 -28.14 -10.72
C ALA A 32 -24.72 -26.87 -11.51
N HIS A 33 -23.53 -26.29 -11.27
CA HIS A 33 -23.09 -25.08 -11.94
C HIS A 33 -22.81 -25.39 -13.41
N VAL A 34 -23.64 -24.82 -14.29
CA VAL A 34 -23.41 -24.80 -15.73
C VAL A 34 -22.78 -23.45 -16.06
N PRO A 35 -21.54 -23.42 -16.61
CA PRO A 35 -20.95 -22.17 -17.08
C PRO A 35 -21.90 -21.49 -18.09
N PRO A 36 -22.08 -20.16 -18.00
CA PRO A 36 -22.95 -19.45 -18.93
C PRO A 36 -22.47 -19.63 -20.37
N SER A 37 -23.43 -19.77 -21.29
CA SER A 37 -23.12 -19.72 -22.71
C SER A 37 -22.64 -18.32 -23.11
N PRO A 38 -21.90 -18.15 -24.22
CA PRO A 38 -21.40 -16.84 -24.65
C PRO A 38 -22.48 -15.76 -24.74
N HIS A 39 -23.70 -16.15 -25.14
CA HIS A 39 -24.86 -15.24 -25.27
C HIS A 39 -25.47 -14.82 -23.92
N GLN A 40 -25.11 -15.50 -22.81
CA GLN A 40 -25.52 -15.15 -21.45
C GLN A 40 -24.48 -14.27 -20.75
N VAL A 41 -23.35 -13.99 -21.38
CA VAL A 41 -22.32 -13.09 -20.88
C VAL A 41 -22.45 -11.74 -21.58
N ASN A 42 -22.75 -10.69 -20.82
CA ASN A 42 -22.70 -9.33 -21.35
C ASN A 42 -21.24 -8.96 -21.61
N HIS A 43 -20.86 -8.87 -22.88
CA HIS A 43 -19.58 -8.32 -23.30
C HIS A 43 -19.61 -6.80 -23.12
N ILE A 44 -19.07 -6.33 -22.00
CA ILE A 44 -18.84 -4.90 -21.78
C ILE A 44 -17.58 -4.52 -22.54
N HIS A 45 -17.61 -3.38 -23.25
CA HIS A 45 -16.40 -2.82 -23.84
C HIS A 45 -15.47 -2.39 -22.71
N LEU A 46 -14.42 -3.17 -22.49
CA LEU A 46 -13.30 -2.76 -21.67
C LEU A 46 -12.47 -1.81 -22.54
N GLU A 47 -12.17 -0.63 -22.00
CA GLU A 47 -11.20 0.29 -22.59
C GLU A 47 -9.95 -0.47 -23.03
N ASP A 48 -9.31 0.01 -24.11
CA ASP A 48 -8.09 -0.58 -24.63
C ASP A 48 -7.06 -0.78 -23.50
N LYS A 49 -6.32 -1.89 -23.58
CA LYS A 49 -5.33 -2.28 -22.58
C LYS A 49 -4.47 -1.07 -22.21
N HIS A 50 -4.65 -0.58 -20.97
CA HIS A 50 -3.89 0.57 -20.49
C HIS A 50 -2.39 0.27 -20.58
N VAL A 51 -1.72 0.86 -21.56
CA VAL A 51 -0.28 0.68 -21.77
C VAL A 51 0.45 1.60 -20.80
N ILE A 52 0.74 1.09 -19.60
CA ILE A 52 1.67 1.76 -18.70
C ILE A 52 3.05 1.68 -19.34
N GLN A 53 3.53 2.79 -19.88
CA GLN A 53 4.96 2.95 -20.18
C GLN A 53 5.70 2.97 -18.85
N LYS A 54 6.17 1.79 -18.41
CA LYS A 54 7.05 1.68 -17.27
C LYS A 54 8.31 2.49 -17.59
N ARG A 55 8.69 3.37 -16.67
CA ARG A 55 10.00 4.04 -16.74
C ARG A 55 11.09 2.97 -16.84
N SER A 56 12.15 3.24 -17.61
CA SER A 56 13.33 2.37 -17.55
C SER A 56 13.87 2.38 -16.12
N ALA A 57 14.12 1.21 -15.55
CA ALA A 57 14.68 1.08 -14.20
C ALA A 57 16.07 1.72 -14.11
N ASP A 58 16.81 1.77 -15.23
CA ASP A 58 18.17 2.29 -15.32
C ASP A 58 18.21 3.82 -15.44
N GLN A 59 17.07 4.48 -15.62
CA GLN A 59 16.99 5.93 -15.70
C GLN A 59 16.88 6.57 -14.32
N SER A 60 17.59 7.69 -14.15
CA SER A 60 17.49 8.55 -12.97
C SER A 60 16.04 8.97 -12.72
N LEU A 61 15.68 9.12 -11.46
CA LEU A 61 14.36 9.58 -11.07
C LEU A 61 14.17 11.05 -11.48
N ARG A 62 13.03 11.34 -12.11
CA ARG A 62 12.64 12.71 -12.40
C ARG A 62 11.96 13.33 -11.17
N ILE A 63 12.73 14.07 -10.38
CA ILE A 63 12.24 14.80 -9.21
C ILE A 63 11.89 16.23 -9.63
N ARG A 64 10.72 16.73 -9.22
CA ARG A 64 10.29 18.12 -9.44
C ARG A 64 10.17 18.82 -8.09
N VAL A 65 10.69 20.04 -8.00
CA VAL A 65 10.62 20.89 -6.81
C VAL A 65 9.63 22.02 -7.05
N PHE A 66 8.75 22.25 -6.09
CA PHE A 66 7.80 23.37 -6.09
C PHE A 66 7.89 24.09 -4.76
N TYR A 67 8.00 25.41 -4.82
CA TYR A 67 7.88 26.25 -3.64
C TYR A 67 6.42 26.67 -3.47
N ASP A 68 5.94 26.57 -2.25
CA ASP A 68 4.71 27.24 -1.86
C ASP A 68 4.93 28.76 -1.70
N SER A 69 3.86 29.51 -1.82
CA SER A 69 3.75 30.94 -1.58
C SER A 69 4.35 31.41 -0.24
N SER A 70 4.39 30.55 0.78
CA SER A 70 5.01 30.81 2.07
C SER A 70 6.50 31.15 2.01
N VAL A 71 7.21 30.78 0.94
CA VAL A 71 8.63 31.10 0.75
C VAL A 71 8.91 32.61 0.76
N LYS A 72 7.91 33.43 0.40
CA LYS A 72 7.99 34.90 0.42
C LYS A 72 8.19 35.48 1.83
N ARG A 73 7.85 34.74 2.87
CA ARG A 73 7.98 35.16 4.28
C ARG A 73 9.34 34.82 4.89
N ILE A 74 10.18 34.08 4.16
CA ILE A 74 11.49 33.64 4.63
C ILE A 74 12.53 34.73 4.29
N PRO A 75 13.42 35.09 5.23
CA PRO A 75 14.53 35.98 4.93
C PRO A 75 15.38 35.48 3.76
N ILE A 76 15.85 36.41 2.91
CA ILE A 76 16.57 36.09 1.67
C ILE A 76 17.78 35.16 1.91
N GLU A 77 18.52 35.39 3.00
CA GLU A 77 19.69 34.58 3.36
C GLU A 77 19.34 33.12 3.61
N LYS A 78 18.23 32.87 4.33
CA LYS A 78 17.75 31.51 4.60
C LYS A 78 17.24 30.84 3.31
N PHE A 79 16.55 31.60 2.45
CA PHE A 79 16.11 31.08 1.16
C PHE A 79 17.31 30.69 0.28
N GLN A 80 18.38 31.51 0.25
CA GLN A 80 19.60 31.18 -0.48
C GLN A 80 20.25 29.90 0.03
N ILE A 81 20.32 29.69 1.35
CA ILE A 81 20.84 28.44 1.92
C ILE A 81 20.00 27.25 1.49
N ILE A 82 18.67 27.38 1.55
CA ILE A 82 17.75 26.31 1.15
C ILE A 82 17.93 25.97 -0.33
N ASN A 83 17.91 26.97 -1.20
CA ASN A 83 17.94 26.80 -2.64
C ASN A 83 19.31 26.33 -3.15
N ASN A 84 20.41 26.80 -2.56
CA ASN A 84 21.76 26.58 -3.08
C ASN A 84 22.49 25.41 -2.40
N SER A 85 22.05 24.97 -1.22
CA SER A 85 22.71 23.90 -0.48
C SER A 85 21.73 22.79 -0.08
N VAL A 86 20.73 23.10 0.72
CA VAL A 86 19.87 22.07 1.35
C VAL A 86 19.07 21.28 0.30
N LEU A 87 18.40 21.98 -0.63
CA LEU A 87 17.61 21.32 -1.67
C LEU A 87 18.47 20.50 -2.64
N PRO A 88 19.58 21.02 -3.18
CA PRO A 88 20.48 20.20 -4.00
C PRO A 88 20.94 18.93 -3.28
N GLN A 89 21.32 19.01 -2.01
CA GLN A 89 21.74 17.84 -1.22
C GLN A 89 20.59 16.86 -1.00
N ALA A 90 19.39 17.36 -0.67
CA ALA A 90 18.21 16.52 -0.51
C ALA A 90 17.83 15.81 -1.82
N LEU A 91 17.89 16.52 -2.95
CA LEU A 91 17.61 15.94 -4.27
C LEU A 91 18.58 14.81 -4.61
N ASP A 92 19.89 15.02 -4.40
CA ASP A 92 20.90 13.99 -4.61
C ASP A 92 20.65 12.77 -3.72
N TYR A 93 20.35 12.99 -2.44
CA TYR A 93 20.00 11.92 -1.51
C TYR A 93 18.80 11.11 -1.99
N TRP A 94 17.68 11.77 -2.31
CA TRP A 94 16.46 11.09 -2.74
C TRP A 94 16.61 10.38 -4.08
N GLN A 95 17.36 10.96 -5.01
CA GLN A 95 17.64 10.32 -6.30
C GLN A 95 18.38 8.99 -6.10
N LYS A 96 19.31 8.93 -5.14
CA LYS A 96 20.04 7.70 -4.77
C LYS A 96 19.17 6.73 -3.97
N ALA A 97 18.49 7.23 -2.94
CA ALA A 97 17.71 6.42 -2.00
C ALA A 97 16.53 5.71 -2.68
N LEU A 98 15.90 6.36 -3.67
CA LEU A 98 14.75 5.83 -4.40
C LEU A 98 15.15 5.13 -5.71
N HIS A 99 16.44 5.01 -6.00
CA HIS A 99 16.93 4.32 -7.20
C HIS A 99 16.48 2.85 -7.19
N VAL A 100 15.73 2.44 -8.22
CA VAL A 100 15.20 1.08 -8.34
C VAL A 100 16.23 0.22 -9.05
N LYS A 101 16.76 -0.80 -8.38
CA LYS A 101 17.58 -1.81 -9.05
C LYS A 101 16.67 -2.76 -9.83
N PRO A 102 16.96 -3.06 -11.10
CA PRO A 102 16.22 -4.06 -11.84
C PRO A 102 16.33 -5.40 -11.11
N LEU A 103 15.19 -6.05 -10.90
CA LEU A 103 15.17 -7.41 -10.37
C LEU A 103 15.34 -8.37 -11.53
N HIS A 104 16.35 -9.21 -11.44
CA HIS A 104 16.63 -10.25 -12.44
C HIS A 104 15.61 -11.40 -12.38
N VAL A 105 14.71 -11.39 -11.39
CA VAL A 105 13.68 -12.42 -11.15
C VAL A 105 12.28 -11.79 -11.04
N PRO A 106 11.23 -12.47 -11.52
CA PRO A 106 9.85 -12.01 -11.35
C PRO A 106 9.44 -11.94 -9.88
N ILE A 107 8.85 -10.82 -9.46
CA ILE A 107 8.20 -10.73 -8.13
C ILE A 107 6.86 -11.46 -8.22
N ARG A 108 6.66 -12.47 -7.38
CA ARG A 108 5.34 -13.08 -7.17
C ARG A 108 4.61 -12.29 -6.08
N LEU A 109 3.44 -11.76 -6.41
CA LEU A 109 2.50 -11.21 -5.45
C LEU A 109 1.46 -12.31 -5.18
N ASN A 110 1.26 -12.61 -3.90
CA ASN A 110 0.37 -13.64 -3.36
C ASN A 110 -1.01 -13.09 -3.02
#